data_AF-A0A6J6PF18-F1
#
_entry.id   AF-A0A6J6PF18-F1
#
_cell.length_a   1.000
_cell.length_b   1.000
_cell.length_c   1.000
_cell.angle_alpha   90.00
_cell.angle_beta   90.00
_cell.angle_gamma   90.00
#
_symmetry.space_group_name_H-M   'P 1'
#
loop_
_entity.id
_entity.type
_entity.pdbx_description
1 polymer ?
#
loop_
_entity_poly.entity_id
_entity_poly.type
_entity_poly.pdbx_seq_one_letter_code
_entity_poly.pdbx_strand_id
1 'polypeptide(L)'
;MAANLLRDIEYQTFVRPARLRRVATTPIDEEIRSGNDERDEFRFEETLGSFAEVVALLRAAADAGMEQDDLRLAVALASGRSINDLAAQRSRTPRAERYRRARVVARLREIASEGDNAV
;
A
#
# COMPACT_ATOMS: atom_id res chain seq x y z
N MET A 1 1.04 -31.06 -29.76
CA MET A 1 1.43 -31.19 -28.33
C MET A 1 2.03 -29.92 -27.72
N ALA A 2 2.56 -28.95 -28.50
CA ALA A 2 3.19 -27.73 -27.98
C ALA A 2 2.22 -26.55 -27.67
N ALA A 3 1.01 -26.54 -28.24
CA ALA A 3 0.06 -25.44 -28.07
C ALA A 3 -0.53 -25.34 -26.64
N ASN A 4 -0.69 -26.47 -25.95
CA ASN A 4 -1.16 -26.48 -24.57
C ASN A 4 -0.10 -25.95 -23.59
N LEU A 5 1.19 -26.20 -23.89
CA LEU A 5 2.29 -25.73 -23.05
C LEU A 5 2.42 -24.21 -23.08
N LEU A 6 2.20 -23.58 -24.24
CA LEU A 6 2.26 -22.12 -24.37
C LEU A 6 1.12 -21.45 -23.58
N ARG A 7 -0.08 -22.04 -23.60
CA ARG A 7 -1.24 -21.56 -22.85
C ARG A 7 -1.08 -21.70 -21.33
N ASP A 8 -0.45 -22.77 -20.88
CA ASP A 8 -0.13 -22.98 -19.46
C ASP A 8 0.94 -21.99 -18.96
N ILE A 9 1.93 -21.69 -19.80
CA ILE A 9 2.93 -20.65 -19.49
C ILE A 9 2.26 -19.28 -19.43
N GLU A 10 1.39 -18.91 -20.38
CA GLU A 10 0.65 -17.63 -20.33
C GLU A 10 -0.24 -17.51 -19.09
N TYR A 11 -0.96 -18.57 -18.72
CA TYR A 11 -1.80 -18.57 -17.53
C TYR A 11 -0.97 -18.41 -16.24
N GLN A 12 0.16 -19.12 -16.13
CA GLN A 12 1.06 -19.01 -14.97
C GLN A 12 1.79 -17.67 -14.89
N THR A 13 2.08 -17.04 -16.03
CA THR A 13 2.84 -15.79 -16.08
C THR A 13 1.95 -14.55 -15.93
N PHE A 14 0.69 -14.59 -16.41
CA PHE A 14 -0.21 -13.43 -16.44
C PHE A 14 -1.41 -13.49 -15.47
N VAL A 15 -1.86 -14.68 -15.03
CA VAL A 15 -3.01 -14.80 -14.12
C VAL A 15 -2.55 -15.19 -12.71
N ARG A 16 -2.40 -14.18 -11.83
CA ARG A 16 -2.10 -14.38 -10.40
C ARG A 16 -3.29 -15.00 -9.66
N PRO A 17 -3.21 -16.25 -9.14
CA PRO A 17 -4.33 -16.86 -8.39
C PRO A 17 -4.51 -16.28 -6.98
N ALA A 18 -3.52 -15.55 -6.45
CA ALA A 18 -3.55 -15.05 -5.08
C ALA A 18 -4.45 -13.82 -4.85
N ARG A 19 -4.95 -13.14 -5.91
CA ARG A 19 -5.80 -11.94 -5.75
C ARG A 19 -7.31 -12.20 -5.86
N LEU A 20 -7.74 -13.38 -6.29
CA LEU A 20 -9.17 -13.65 -6.55
C LEU A 20 -9.89 -14.47 -5.46
N ARG A 21 -9.18 -15.04 -4.47
CA ARG A 21 -9.79 -16.04 -3.58
C ARG A 21 -9.82 -15.74 -2.07
N ARG A 22 -9.46 -14.53 -1.63
CA ARG A 22 -9.53 -14.17 -0.19
C ARG A 22 -10.43 -12.98 0.18
N VAL A 23 -11.16 -12.38 -0.77
CA VAL A 23 -12.12 -11.28 -0.49
C VAL A 23 -13.50 -11.60 -1.10
N ALA A 24 -13.87 -12.88 -1.10
CA ALA A 24 -15.18 -13.32 -1.53
C ALA A 24 -15.64 -14.42 -0.58
N THR A 25 -16.16 -14.00 0.58
CA THR A 25 -17.30 -14.61 1.29
C THR A 25 -17.40 -14.03 2.71
N THR A 26 -18.00 -12.86 2.81
CA THR A 26 -18.88 -12.53 3.93
C THR A 26 -20.19 -12.09 3.27
N PRO A 27 -21.29 -12.83 3.42
CA PRO A 27 -22.56 -12.41 2.83
C PRO A 27 -23.01 -11.15 3.56
N ILE A 28 -23.13 -10.04 2.84
CA ILE A 28 -23.87 -8.87 3.30
C ILE A 28 -25.31 -9.16 2.88
N ASP A 29 -26.16 -9.38 3.88
CA ASP A 29 -27.60 -9.52 3.66
C ASP A 29 -28.13 -8.34 2.84
N GLU A 30 -28.92 -8.69 1.85
CA GLU A 30 -29.32 -7.89 0.69
C GLU A 30 -30.39 -6.84 1.02
N GLU A 31 -30.39 -6.26 2.23
CA GLU A 31 -31.50 -5.46 2.76
C GLU A 31 -31.18 -3.97 3.00
N ILE A 32 -30.12 -3.42 2.40
CA ILE A 32 -29.88 -1.96 2.43
C ILE A 32 -29.83 -1.41 1.01
N ARG A 33 -30.98 -1.44 0.34
CA ARG A 33 -31.33 -0.39 -0.62
C ARG A 33 -32.15 0.67 0.11
N SER A 34 -31.83 1.93 -0.17
CA SER A 34 -32.58 3.15 0.18
C SER A 34 -32.29 3.73 1.56
N GLY A 35 -31.52 4.83 1.58
CA GLY A 35 -31.27 5.62 2.79
C GLY A 35 -30.24 6.70 2.54
N ASN A 36 -30.70 7.80 1.95
CA ASN A 36 -29.97 9.06 1.79
C ASN A 36 -29.41 9.60 3.13
N ASP A 37 -28.17 10.12 3.07
CA ASP A 37 -27.77 11.46 3.54
C ASP A 37 -27.38 11.79 5.01
N GLU A 38 -26.92 10.85 5.86
CA GLU A 38 -26.47 11.22 7.24
C GLU A 38 -25.22 10.46 7.81
N ARG A 39 -24.26 9.99 6.99
CA ARG A 39 -23.09 9.21 7.49
C ARG A 39 -21.69 9.77 7.23
N ASP A 40 -21.56 11.03 6.80
CA ASP A 40 -20.24 11.62 6.50
C ASP A 40 -19.55 12.30 7.70
N GLU A 41 -20.23 12.47 8.84
CA GLU A 41 -19.65 13.19 9.99
C GLU A 41 -18.79 12.30 10.91
N PHE A 42 -18.93 10.97 10.85
CA PHE A 42 -18.26 10.04 11.77
C PHE A 42 -16.87 9.54 11.32
N ARG A 43 -16.33 10.03 10.19
CA ARG A 43 -15.04 9.57 9.63
C ARG A 43 -13.91 10.60 9.66
N PHE A 44 -14.19 11.87 9.94
CA PHE A 44 -13.15 12.90 9.88
C PHE A 44 -12.16 12.83 11.05
N GLU A 45 -12.61 12.49 12.27
CA GLU A 45 -11.73 12.38 13.45
C GLU A 45 -10.76 11.18 13.37
N GLU A 46 -11.23 10.01 12.94
CA GLU A 46 -10.38 8.81 12.79
C GLU A 46 -9.31 9.00 11.68
N THR A 47 -9.64 9.77 10.64
CA THR A 47 -8.73 10.07 9.53
C THR A 47 -7.63 11.04 9.94
N LEU A 48 -7.92 12.00 10.83
CA LEU A 48 -6.92 12.95 11.35
C LEU A 48 -5.90 12.27 12.28
N GLY A 49 -6.34 11.31 13.10
CA GLY A 49 -5.44 10.48 13.92
C GLY A 49 -4.45 9.69 13.07
N SER A 50 -4.94 9.01 12.03
CA SER A 50 -4.10 8.26 11.09
C SER A 50 -3.10 9.16 10.35
N PHE A 51 -3.48 10.39 9.99
CA PHE A 51 -2.57 11.32 9.35
C PHE A 51 -1.46 11.80 10.30
N ALA A 52 -1.80 12.12 11.55
CA ALA A 52 -0.82 12.54 12.55
C ALA A 52 0.21 11.45 12.85
N GLU A 53 -0.22 10.19 12.93
CA GLU A 53 0.66 9.02 13.10
C GLU A 53 1.64 8.86 11.92
N VAL A 54 1.15 9.01 10.69
CA VAL A 54 2.01 8.96 9.50
C VAL A 54 3.05 10.08 9.51
N VAL A 55 2.66 11.30 9.89
CA VAL A 55 3.59 12.44 10.02
C VAL A 55 4.63 12.19 11.11
N ALA A 56 4.21 11.68 12.27
CA ALA A 56 5.12 11.33 13.36
C ALA A 56 6.14 10.26 12.94
N LEU A 57 5.69 9.21 12.26
CA LEU A 57 6.56 8.16 11.74
C LEU A 57 7.57 8.69 10.71
N LEU A 58 7.12 9.54 9.78
CA LEU A 58 8.01 10.13 8.78
C LEU A 58 9.04 11.08 9.40
N ARG A 59 8.69 11.77 10.48
CA ARG A 59 9.62 12.59 11.25
C ARG A 59 10.65 11.73 11.97
N ALA A 60 10.21 10.68 12.68
CA ALA A 60 11.12 9.72 13.31
C ALA A 60 12.07 9.09 12.28
N ALA A 61 11.59 8.79 11.08
CA ALA A 61 12.41 8.28 10.00
C ALA A 61 13.45 9.29 9.48
N ALA A 62 13.08 10.57 9.39
CA ALA A 62 14.03 11.63 9.06
C ALA A 62 15.10 11.79 10.14
N ASP A 63 14.71 11.78 11.41
CA ASP A 63 15.61 11.86 12.56
C ASP A 63 16.56 10.64 12.64
N ALA A 64 16.08 9.46 12.22
CA ALA A 64 16.86 8.24 12.07
C ALA A 64 17.77 8.20 10.82
N GLY A 65 17.86 9.31 10.06
CA GLY A 65 18.78 9.45 8.93
C GLY A 65 18.32 8.79 7.63
N MET A 66 17.03 8.52 7.47
CA MET A 66 16.51 7.93 6.22
C MET A 66 16.71 8.87 5.03
N GLU A 67 17.09 8.30 3.88
CA GLU A 67 17.41 9.08 2.67
C GLU A 67 16.20 9.91 2.20
N GLN A 68 16.44 11.16 1.80
CA GLN A 68 15.37 12.08 1.39
C GLN A 68 14.52 11.54 0.22
N ASP A 69 15.11 10.81 -0.73
CA ASP A 69 14.37 10.24 -1.85
C ASP A 69 13.48 9.04 -1.43
N ASP A 70 13.86 8.33 -0.36
CA ASP A 70 13.08 7.28 0.27
C ASP A 70 11.93 7.86 1.11
N LEU A 71 12.16 8.97 1.82
CA LEU A 71 11.10 9.73 2.49
C LEU A 71 10.07 10.27 1.48
N ARG A 72 10.52 10.83 0.35
CA ARG A 72 9.63 11.25 -0.74
C ARG A 72 8.82 10.09 -1.32
N LEU A 73 9.42 8.90 -1.43
CA LEU A 73 8.69 7.69 -1.83
C LEU A 73 7.63 7.32 -0.80
N ALA A 74 7.95 7.34 0.50
CA ALA A 74 7.00 7.03 1.56
C ALA A 74 5.78 7.98 1.55
N VAL A 75 6.02 9.29 1.39
CA VAL A 75 4.94 10.30 1.24
C VAL A 75 4.07 10.03 0.01
N ALA A 76 4.69 9.71 -1.13
CA ALA A 76 3.96 9.39 -2.34
C ALA A 76 3.08 8.13 -2.18
N LEU A 77 3.55 7.14 -1.43
CA LEU A 77 2.77 5.94 -1.14
C LEU A 77 1.64 6.21 -0.13
N ALA A 78 1.90 7.01 0.90
CA ALA A 78 0.89 7.40 1.89
C ALA A 78 -0.24 8.23 1.27
N SER A 79 0.06 9.04 0.24
CA SER A 79 -0.94 9.76 -0.57
C SER A 79 -1.64 8.90 -1.63
N GLY A 80 -1.42 7.58 -1.62
CA GLY A 80 -2.13 6.63 -2.49
C GLY A 80 -1.59 6.51 -3.91
N ARG A 81 -0.42 7.10 -4.24
CA ARG A 81 0.15 6.98 -5.59
C ARG A 81 0.58 5.55 -5.90
N SER A 82 0.37 5.12 -7.14
CA SER A 82 0.75 3.78 -7.56
C SER A 82 2.25 3.67 -7.83
N ILE A 83 2.81 2.49 -7.54
CA ILE A 83 4.21 2.17 -7.85
C ILE A 83 4.51 2.23 -9.35
N ASN A 84 3.53 1.93 -10.20
CA ASN A 84 3.72 2.00 -11.64
C ASN A 84 3.86 3.45 -12.11
N ASP A 85 3.06 4.37 -11.56
CA ASP A 85 3.15 5.80 -11.91
C ASP A 85 4.44 6.42 -11.38
N LEU A 86 4.86 6.03 -10.18
CA LEU A 86 6.13 6.46 -9.59
C LEU A 86 7.33 5.96 -10.39
N ALA A 87 7.28 4.70 -10.85
CA ALA A 87 8.31 4.14 -11.71
C ALA A 87 8.40 4.89 -13.04
N ALA A 88 7.26 5.17 -13.69
CA ALA A 88 7.20 5.94 -14.92
C ALA A 88 7.77 7.36 -14.75
N GLN A 89 7.36 8.07 -13.69
CA GLN A 89 7.83 9.43 -13.40
C GLN A 89 9.34 9.49 -13.16
N ARG A 90 9.91 8.44 -12.54
CA ARG A 90 11.33 8.37 -12.18
C ARG A 90 12.20 7.69 -13.24
N SER A 91 11.65 7.35 -14.41
CA SER A 91 12.34 6.58 -15.45
C SER A 91 12.96 5.26 -14.93
N ARG A 92 12.28 4.60 -13.99
CA ARG A 92 12.70 3.32 -13.40
C ARG A 92 11.76 2.19 -13.82
N THR A 93 12.25 0.95 -13.74
CA THR A 93 11.38 -0.20 -13.97
C THR A 93 10.43 -0.41 -12.80
N PRO A 94 9.19 -0.90 -13.02
CA PRO A 94 8.27 -1.23 -11.93
C PRO A 94 8.84 -2.26 -10.94
N ARG A 95 9.76 -3.13 -11.39
CA ARG A 95 10.43 -4.10 -10.53
C ARG A 95 11.38 -3.41 -9.54
N ALA A 96 12.20 -2.48 -10.02
CA ALA A 96 13.11 -1.73 -9.16
C ALA A 96 12.35 -0.92 -8.11
N GLU A 97 11.24 -0.29 -8.51
CA GLU A 97 10.44 0.52 -7.58
C GLU A 97 9.68 -0.34 -6.55
N ARG A 98 9.24 -1.56 -6.92
CA ARG A 98 8.71 -2.53 -5.96
C ARG A 98 9.75 -2.97 -4.93
N TYR A 99 10.98 -3.24 -5.36
CA TYR A 99 12.06 -3.62 -4.46
C TYR A 99 12.40 -2.48 -3.50
N ARG A 100 12.48 -1.26 -4.03
CA ARG A 100 12.69 -0.06 -3.24
C ARG A 100 11.58 0.15 -2.20
N ARG A 101 10.31 0.02 -2.60
CA ARG A 101 9.17 0.06 -1.67
C ARG A 101 9.33 -0.95 -0.55
N ALA A 102 9.71 -2.20 -0.87
CA ALA A 102 9.87 -3.23 0.15
C ALA A 102 10.94 -2.85 1.18
N ARG A 103 12.09 -2.31 0.73
CA ARG A 103 13.14 -1.79 1.61
C ARG A 103 12.67 -0.62 2.47
N VAL A 104 12.02 0.38 1.86
CA VAL A 104 11.49 1.57 2.56
C VAL A 104 10.49 1.16 3.64
N VAL A 105 9.54 0.27 3.30
CA VAL A 105 8.55 -0.22 4.25
C VAL A 105 9.18 -1.05 5.38
N ALA A 106 10.17 -1.88 5.08
CA ALA A 106 10.89 -2.63 6.11
C ALA A 106 11.57 -1.68 7.09
N ARG A 107 12.26 -0.66 6.58
CA ARG A 107 12.94 0.33 7.43
C ARG A 107 11.96 1.14 8.29
N LEU A 108 10.84 1.58 7.72
CA LEU A 108 9.80 2.29 8.47
C LEU A 108 9.20 1.42 9.59
N ARG A 109 9.08 0.10 9.38
CA ARG A 109 8.64 -0.82 10.43
C ARG A 109 9.63 -0.94 11.57
N GLU A 110 10.93 -1.04 11.26
CA GLU A 110 11.98 -1.05 12.28
C GLU A 110 11.90 0.19 13.16
N ILE A 111 11.79 1.37 12.53
CA ILE A 111 11.68 2.65 13.24
C ILE A 111 10.41 2.73 14.08
N ALA A 112 9.27 2.27 13.55
CA ALA A 112 8.01 2.23 14.30
C ALA A 112 8.12 1.32 15.54
N SER A 113 8.75 0.15 15.40
CA SER A 113 8.97 -0.78 16.50
C SER A 113 9.99 -0.27 17.53
N GLU A 114 10.99 0.51 17.13
CA GLU A 114 11.92 1.18 18.05
C GLU A 114 11.22 2.29 18.85
N GLY A 115 10.29 3.03 18.22
CA GLY A 115 9.47 4.05 18.88
C GLY A 115 8.50 3.49 19.92
N ASP A 116 7.85 2.35 19.62
CA ASP A 116 6.91 1.68 20.54
C ASP A 116 7.60 1.13 21.81
N ASN A 117 8.88 0.79 21.75
CA ASN A 117 9.64 0.28 22.89
C ASN A 117 10.22 1.39 23.80
N ALA A 118 10.08 2.66 23.41
CA ALA A 118 10.61 3.80 24.14
C ALA A 118 9.55 4.51 25.03
N VAL A 119 8.34 3.95 25.10
CA VAL A 119 7.19 4.41 25.91
C VAL A 119 6.87 3.37 26.98
#